data_AF-A0AAV5SKG4-F1
#
_entry.id   AF-A0AAV5SKG4-F1
#
_cell.length_a   1.000
_cell.length_b   1.000
_cell.length_c   1.000
_cell.angle_alpha   90.00
_cell.angle_beta   90.00
_cell.angle_gamma   90.00
#
_symmetry.space_group_name_H-M   'P 1'
#
loop_
_entity.id
_entity.type
_entity.pdbx_description
1 polymer ?
#
loop_
_entity_poly.entity_id
_entity_poly.type
_entity_poly.pdbx_seq_one_letter_code
_entity_poly.pdbx_strand_id
1 'polypeptide(L)'
;RRPLATVLSSISIRSALSTRLFCAPSISTDDQITTVRTTGIAWNKNGINRTLNVAYWGEGDPRNKMVERSEDKTHFHAVMLRSIVMALQQAKKDGLKRIRVQTDSK
;
A
#
# COMPACT_ATOMS: atom_id res chain seq x y z
N ARG A 1 -30.78 -55.73 46.15
CA ARG A 1 -29.82 -54.86 46.88
C ARG A 1 -28.94 -54.17 45.85
N ARG A 2 -29.10 -52.85 45.71
CA ARG A 2 -28.26 -51.90 44.93
C ARG A 2 -26.98 -51.56 45.75
N PRO A 3 -25.97 -50.81 45.25
CA PRO A 3 -25.52 -50.57 43.86
C PRO A 3 -23.96 -50.39 43.75
N LEU A 4 -23.52 -49.73 42.65
CA LEU A 4 -22.33 -48.85 42.50
C LEU A 4 -21.02 -49.59 42.16
N ALA A 5 -20.21 -49.17 41.18
CA ALA A 5 -20.10 -47.90 40.47
C ALA A 5 -19.01 -48.12 39.38
N THR A 6 -19.23 -47.77 38.10
CA THR A 6 -18.84 -46.47 37.52
C THR A 6 -17.52 -46.64 36.75
N VAL A 7 -17.52 -46.62 35.40
CA VAL A 7 -17.50 -45.40 34.52
C VAL A 7 -16.11 -45.36 33.86
N LEU A 8 -15.81 -44.89 32.65
CA LEU A 8 -16.35 -44.02 31.57
C LEU A 8 -15.49 -44.51 30.35
N SER A 9 -15.76 -44.36 29.06
CA SER A 9 -16.66 -43.52 28.28
C SER A 9 -16.51 -43.97 26.81
N SER A 10 -17.59 -44.50 26.23
CA SER A 10 -18.23 -44.06 24.98
C SER A 10 -17.59 -42.80 24.32
N ILE A 11 -17.25 -42.70 23.03
CA ILE A 11 -17.95 -42.92 21.74
C ILE A 11 -16.85 -42.73 20.67
N SER A 12 -16.52 -43.64 19.76
CA SER A 12 -17.25 -44.18 18.61
C SER A 12 -17.57 -43.20 17.45
N ILE A 13 -16.66 -43.20 16.47
CA ILE A 13 -16.87 -43.21 15.00
C ILE A 13 -17.56 -41.98 14.35
N ARG A 14 -16.86 -41.29 13.42
CA ARG A 14 -17.19 -41.23 11.97
C ARG A 14 -16.37 -40.15 11.22
N SER A 15 -15.56 -40.66 10.30
CA SER A 15 -15.25 -40.14 8.96
C SER A 15 -15.95 -38.85 8.53
N ALA A 16 -15.16 -37.84 8.15
CA ALA A 16 -15.54 -36.86 7.15
C ALA A 16 -14.34 -36.52 6.25
N LEU A 17 -14.40 -37.03 5.02
CA LEU A 17 -13.71 -36.51 3.84
C LEU A 17 -13.91 -34.99 3.73
N SER A 18 -12.85 -34.24 3.43
CA SER A 18 -12.94 -33.15 2.46
C SER A 18 -11.54 -32.66 2.08
N THR A 19 -11.10 -33.11 0.91
CA THR A 19 -10.36 -32.31 -0.06
C THR A 19 -9.10 -31.59 0.44
N ARG A 20 -7.95 -32.26 0.23
CA ARG A 20 -6.66 -31.59 0.01
C ARG A 20 -6.75 -30.74 -1.27
N LEU A 21 -7.43 -29.60 -1.20
CA LEU A 21 -7.22 -28.49 -2.10
C LEU A 21 -6.14 -27.62 -1.47
N PHE A 22 -4.88 -28.07 -1.55
CA PHE A 22 -3.80 -27.11 -1.61
C PHE A 22 -3.93 -26.42 -2.97
N CYS A 23 -4.81 -25.42 -3.05
CA CYS A 23 -4.58 -24.32 -3.96
C CYS A 23 -3.23 -23.75 -3.54
N ALA A 24 -2.17 -24.16 -4.22
CA ALA A 24 -0.99 -23.32 -4.30
C ALA A 24 -1.51 -21.92 -4.68
N PRO A 25 -1.14 -20.85 -3.97
CA PRO A 25 -1.48 -19.52 -4.45
C PRO A 25 -0.88 -19.43 -5.84
N SER A 26 -1.73 -19.41 -6.86
CA SER A 26 -1.34 -19.01 -8.19
C SER A 26 -0.84 -17.59 -8.03
N ILE A 27 0.48 -17.44 -7.97
CA ILE A 27 1.12 -16.13 -8.14
C ILE A 27 0.73 -15.75 -9.56
N SER A 28 -0.38 -15.03 -9.67
CA SER A 28 -0.78 -14.35 -10.89
C SER A 28 0.40 -13.49 -11.28
N THR A 29 1.14 -13.94 -12.30
CA THR A 29 2.31 -13.27 -12.87
C THR A 29 1.93 -12.07 -13.72
N ASP A 30 0.72 -11.54 -13.58
CA ASP A 30 0.34 -10.24 -14.12
C ASP A 30 0.45 -9.18 -13.02
N ASP A 31 1.68 -9.02 -12.53
CA ASP A 31 2.08 -8.00 -11.58
C ASP A 31 2.20 -6.67 -12.35
N GLN A 32 1.07 -6.18 -12.89
CA GLN A 32 1.03 -4.97 -13.70
C GLN A 32 1.65 -3.81 -12.90
N ILE A 33 2.88 -3.45 -13.25
CA ILE A 33 3.62 -2.43 -12.51
C ILE A 33 2.97 -1.09 -12.78
N THR A 34 2.22 -0.58 -11.81
CA THR A 34 1.63 0.75 -11.89
C THR A 34 2.76 1.78 -11.89
N THR A 35 2.76 2.66 -12.89
CA THR A 35 3.72 3.75 -12.99
C THR A 35 3.11 5.01 -12.40
N VAL A 36 3.83 5.67 -11.51
CA VAL A 36 3.47 6.99 -10.95
C VAL A 36 4.54 8.00 -11.34
N ARG A 37 4.11 9.19 -11.75
CA ARG A 37 4.99 10.32 -12.01
C ARG A 37 4.97 11.26 -10.82
N THR A 38 6.14 11.66 -10.35
CA THR A 38 6.30 12.54 -9.20
C THR A 38 7.17 13.72 -9.57
N THR A 39 6.77 14.91 -9.13
CA THR A 39 7.59 16.13 -9.24
C THR A 39 7.42 16.97 -7.99
N GLY A 40 8.39 17.82 -7.73
CA GLY A 40 8.45 18.72 -6.60
C GLY A 40 8.90 20.10 -7.08
N ILE A 41 8.29 21.16 -6.57
CA ILE A 41 8.68 22.53 -6.92
C ILE A 41 8.96 23.28 -5.62
N ALA A 42 10.04 24.04 -5.58
CA ALA A 42 10.34 24.98 -4.51
C ALA A 42 10.54 26.36 -5.14
N TRP A 43 9.84 27.38 -4.63
CA TRP A 43 9.95 28.75 -5.15
C TRP A 43 9.73 29.78 -4.06
N ASN A 44 10.21 31.00 -4.30
CA ASN A 44 9.92 32.15 -3.46
C ASN A 44 8.95 33.08 -4.20
N LYS A 45 7.88 33.50 -3.53
CA LYS A 45 6.94 34.50 -4.05
C LYS A 45 6.74 35.57 -2.99
N ASN A 46 7.12 36.81 -3.30
CA ASN A 46 7.00 37.97 -2.40
C ASN A 46 7.66 37.74 -1.03
N GLY A 47 8.83 37.10 -0.98
CA GLY A 47 9.55 36.79 0.26
C GLY A 47 9.05 35.53 0.97
N ILE A 48 7.94 34.94 0.53
CA ILE A 48 7.38 33.72 1.13
C ILE A 48 7.90 32.51 0.34
N ASN A 49 8.62 31.62 1.02
CA ASN A 49 9.03 30.34 0.46
C ASN A 49 7.82 29.39 0.39
N ARG A 50 7.70 28.69 -0.73
CA ARG A 50 6.63 27.77 -1.01
C ARG A 50 7.17 26.49 -1.61
N THR A 51 6.50 25.39 -1.32
CA THR A 51 6.80 24.09 -1.89
C THR A 51 5.54 23.45 -2.45
N LEU A 52 5.69 22.64 -3.48
CA LEU A 52 4.64 21.88 -4.11
C LEU A 52 5.09 20.44 -4.29
N ASN A 53 4.29 19.49 -3.83
CA ASN A 53 4.48 18.07 -4.04
C ASN A 53 3.37 17.51 -4.93
N VAL A 54 3.74 16.76 -5.96
CA VAL A 54 2.78 16.17 -6.92
C VAL A 54 3.03 14.68 -7.10
N ALA A 55 1.96 13.89 -7.09
CA ALA A 55 1.93 12.50 -7.54
C ALA A 55 0.81 12.33 -8.58
N TYR A 56 1.17 11.87 -9.77
CA TYR A 56 0.28 11.67 -10.90
C TYR A 56 0.28 10.21 -11.34
N TRP A 57 -0.88 9.58 -11.24
CA TRP A 57 -1.11 8.16 -11.49
C TRP A 57 -1.73 7.88 -12.87
N GLY A 58 -2.33 8.89 -13.50
CA GLY A 58 -2.98 8.79 -14.81
C GLY A 58 -4.08 9.82 -14.98
N GLU A 59 -4.62 9.97 -16.18
CA GLU A 59 -5.74 10.88 -16.42
C GLU A 59 -6.99 10.40 -15.69
N GLY A 60 -7.66 11.29 -14.96
CA GLY A 60 -8.85 10.96 -14.17
C GLY A 60 -8.61 10.05 -12.96
N ASP A 61 -7.36 9.65 -12.67
CA ASP A 61 -7.08 8.76 -11.55
C ASP A 61 -7.35 9.46 -10.19
N PRO A 62 -8.18 8.88 -9.30
CA PRO A 62 -8.53 9.51 -8.03
C PRO A 62 -7.35 9.63 -7.05
N ARG A 63 -6.23 8.94 -7.31
CA ARG A 63 -5.01 9.03 -6.51
C ARG A 63 -4.15 10.22 -6.90
N ASN A 64 -4.46 10.92 -7.99
CA ASN A 64 -3.77 12.15 -8.36
C ASN A 64 -3.83 13.14 -7.20
N LYS A 65 -2.66 13.61 -6.75
CA LYS A 65 -2.56 14.42 -5.56
C LYS A 65 -1.52 15.52 -5.71
N MET A 66 -1.90 16.70 -5.24
CA MET A 66 -1.10 17.91 -5.22
C MET A 66 -1.17 18.53 -3.81
N VAL A 67 -0.02 18.85 -3.23
CA VAL A 67 0.06 19.45 -1.89
C VAL A 67 1.00 20.66 -1.94
N GLU A 68 0.45 21.85 -1.76
CA GLU A 68 1.21 23.09 -1.59
C GLU A 68 1.43 23.36 -0.10
N ARG A 69 2.61 23.85 0.27
CA ARG A 69 2.92 24.38 1.60
C ARG A 69 3.50 25.79 1.47
N SER A 70 2.98 26.70 2.29
CA SER A 70 3.52 28.05 2.45
C SER A 70 4.48 28.10 3.64
N GLU A 71 5.38 29.08 3.62
CA GLU A 71 6.43 29.28 4.64
C GLU A 71 7.39 28.08 4.80
N ASP A 72 7.41 27.20 3.79
CA ASP A 72 8.23 25.99 3.80
C ASP A 72 9.59 26.30 3.18
N LYS A 73 10.63 26.30 4.03
CA LYS A 73 12.03 26.55 3.64
C LYS A 73 12.76 25.28 3.19
N THR A 74 12.03 24.20 2.91
CA THR A 74 12.61 22.92 2.51
C THR A 74 13.37 23.05 1.19
N HIS A 75 14.60 22.52 1.16
CA HIS A 75 15.41 22.48 -0.04
C HIS A 75 14.73 21.69 -1.18
N PHE A 76 14.94 22.10 -2.44
CA PHE A 76 14.32 21.50 -3.61
C PHE A 76 14.40 19.95 -3.64
N HIS A 77 15.58 19.36 -3.42
CA HIS A 77 15.73 17.89 -3.38
C HIS A 77 14.89 17.23 -2.28
N ALA A 78 14.72 17.87 -1.13
CA ALA A 78 13.86 17.33 -0.08
C ALA A 78 12.37 17.46 -0.45
N VAL A 79 11.99 18.49 -1.22
CA VAL A 79 10.65 18.57 -1.82
C VAL A 79 10.44 17.41 -2.80
N MET A 80 11.39 17.14 -3.69
CA MET A 80 11.33 15.98 -4.60
C MET A 80 11.11 14.65 -3.86
N LEU A 81 11.92 14.39 -2.83
CA LEU A 81 11.78 13.18 -2.01
C LEU A 81 10.42 13.09 -1.32
N ARG A 82 9.86 14.21 -0.84
CA ARG A 82 8.50 14.22 -0.26
C ARG A 82 7.43 13.82 -1.27
N SER A 83 7.57 14.17 -2.55
CA SER A 83 6.64 13.73 -3.60
C SER A 83 6.71 12.21 -3.82
N ILE A 84 7.91 11.63 -3.78
CA ILE A 84 8.11 10.18 -3.85
C ILE A 84 7.49 9.48 -2.64
N VAL A 85 7.77 9.98 -1.42
CA VAL A 85 7.19 9.45 -0.18
C VAL A 85 5.66 9.50 -0.21
N MET A 86 5.09 10.59 -0.72
CA MET A 86 3.64 10.72 -0.88
C MET A 86 3.06 9.63 -1.79
N ALA A 87 3.69 9.37 -2.94
CA ALA A 87 3.26 8.31 -3.85
C ALA A 87 3.38 6.91 -3.22
N LEU A 88 4.47 6.64 -2.49
CA LEU A 88 4.66 5.38 -1.76
C LEU A 88 3.60 5.16 -0.68
N GLN A 89 3.21 6.23 0.03
CA GLN A 89 2.14 6.16 1.02
C GLN A 89 0.77 5.86 0.39
N GLN A 90 0.49 6.42 -0.79
CA GLN A 90 -0.73 6.11 -1.55
C GLN A 90 -0.72 4.64 -2.00
N ALA A 91 0.37 4.19 -2.62
CA ALA A 91 0.54 2.80 -3.03
C ALA A 91 0.32 1.80 -1.89
N LYS A 92 0.88 2.10 -0.71
CA LYS A 92 0.72 1.27 0.48
C LYS A 92 -0.74 1.20 0.94
N LYS A 93 -1.47 2.32 0.91
CA LYS A 93 -2.90 2.36 1.27
C LYS A 93 -3.75 1.55 0.30
N ASP A 94 -3.38 1.55 -0.96
CA ASP A 94 -4.09 0.84 -2.03
C ASP A 94 -3.70 -0.64 -2.14
N GLY A 95 -2.79 -1.11 -1.28
CA GLY A 95 -2.32 -2.51 -1.28
C GLY A 95 -1.38 -2.86 -2.46
N LEU A 96 -0.83 -1.85 -3.15
CA LEU A 96 0.11 -2.09 -4.26
C LEU A 96 1.45 -2.59 -3.71
N LYS A 97 1.86 -3.78 -4.18
CA LYS A 97 3.14 -4.39 -3.78
C LYS A 97 4.34 -3.80 -4.52
N ARG A 98 4.13 -3.33 -5.75
CA ARG A 98 5.18 -2.81 -6.63
C ARG A 98 4.65 -1.64 -7.45
N ILE A 99 5.43 -0.58 -7.51
CA ILE A 99 5.19 0.58 -8.37
C ILE A 99 6.49 0.98 -9.05
N ARG A 100 6.38 1.61 -10.22
CA ARG A 100 7.50 2.32 -10.86
C ARG A 100 7.33 3.81 -10.60
N VAL A 101 8.28 4.41 -9.92
CA VAL A 101 8.31 5.87 -9.72
C VAL A 101 9.14 6.50 -10.83
N GLN A 102 8.53 7.40 -11.60
CA GLN A 102 9.22 8.29 -12.54
C GLN A 102 9.32 9.67 -11.89
N THR A 103 10.53 10.22 -11.84
CA THR A 103 10.80 11.53 -11.26
C THR A 103 11.81 12.30 -12.11
N ASP A 104 11.71 13.61 -12.08
CA ASP A 104 12.62 14.59 -12.70
C ASP A 104 13.85 14.92 -11.83
N SER A 105 13.93 14.40 -10.60
CA SER A 105 15.17 14.48 -9.81
C SER A 105 16.20 13.47 -10.33
N LYS A 106 17.40 13.95 -10.64
CA LYS A 106 18.57 13.11 -10.90
C LYS A 106 19.13 12.53 -9.60
#